data_AF-A0A0Q4XEC6-F1
#
_entry.id   AF-A0A0Q4XEC6-F1
#
_cell.length_a   1.000
_cell.length_b   1.000
_cell.length_c   1.000
_cell.angle_alpha   90.00
_cell.angle_beta   90.00
_cell.angle_gamma   90.00
#
_symmetry.space_group_name_H-M   'P 1'
#
loop_
_entity.id
_entity.type
_entity.pdbx_description
1 polymer ?
#
loop_
_entity_poly.entity_id
_entity_poly.type
_entity_poly.pdbx_seq_one_letter_code
_entity_poly.pdbx_strand_id
1 'polypeptide(L)'
;MATKTTTKAAEKPAAAKKAAAPKAEGAAKPNALQQPLKPSEELAAVVGAAALPRGEVVSKVWEYIKKHNLQNPENKREILADDKLKKVFGKDKCTMFEMNKHLAAHLKSA
;
A
#
# COMPACT_ATOMS: atom_id res chain seq x y z
N MET A 1 -25.74 50.83 -36.59
CA MET A 1 -24.88 50.37 -35.49
C MET A 1 -23.59 49.82 -36.13
N ALA A 2 -22.58 50.64 -36.42
CA ALA A 2 -21.42 50.98 -35.57
C ALA A 2 -20.70 49.73 -34.99
N THR A 3 -19.39 49.44 -35.09
CA THR A 3 -18.17 49.97 -35.76
C THR A 3 -17.01 49.03 -35.32
N LYS A 4 -16.01 48.81 -36.19
CA LYS A 4 -14.54 48.78 -35.91
C LYS A 4 -13.84 47.72 -35.00
N THR A 5 -13.01 46.89 -35.66
CA THR A 5 -11.52 46.72 -35.58
C THR A 5 -10.73 46.46 -34.27
N THR A 6 -9.82 45.46 -34.38
CA THR A 6 -8.43 45.33 -33.83
C THR A 6 -8.29 44.94 -32.34
N THR A 7 -7.55 43.88 -31.92
CA THR A 7 -6.07 43.75 -31.81
C THR A 7 -5.72 42.28 -31.43
N LYS A 8 -5.00 41.46 -32.23
CA LYS A 8 -3.54 41.16 -32.28
C LYS A 8 -2.81 40.83 -30.94
N ALA A 9 -2.33 39.58 -30.88
CA ALA A 9 -1.09 39.01 -30.32
C ALA A 9 -0.76 39.01 -28.80
N ALA A 10 -0.63 37.77 -28.29
CA ALA A 10 0.46 37.18 -27.49
C ALA A 10 1.08 37.97 -26.32
N GLU A 11 0.94 37.43 -25.10
CA GLU A 11 2.10 36.99 -24.32
C GLU A 11 1.73 35.97 -23.22
N LYS A 12 2.62 35.01 -23.01
CA LYS A 12 2.62 33.99 -21.97
C LYS A 12 3.40 34.53 -20.77
N PRO A 13 2.92 34.28 -19.54
CA PRO A 13 3.77 33.57 -18.59
C PRO A 13 2.99 32.35 -18.05
N ALA A 14 3.41 31.13 -18.35
CA ALA A 14 4.34 30.40 -17.50
C ALA A 14 3.79 30.16 -16.08
N ALA A 15 3.22 28.96 -15.90
CA ALA A 15 3.32 28.14 -14.71
C ALA A 15 3.05 28.81 -13.34
N ALA A 16 1.80 28.72 -12.91
CA ALA A 16 1.49 28.56 -11.49
C ALA A 16 0.73 27.24 -11.29
N LYS A 17 1.42 26.12 -11.55
CA LYS A 17 1.13 24.87 -10.82
C LYS A 17 1.46 25.17 -9.37
N LYS A 18 0.48 25.65 -8.62
CA LYS A 18 0.55 25.69 -7.16
C LYS A 18 0.61 24.24 -6.72
N ALA A 19 1.84 23.77 -6.55
CA ALA A 19 2.16 22.52 -5.88
C ALA A 19 1.30 22.48 -4.61
N ALA A 20 0.44 21.46 -4.52
CA ALA A 20 -0.14 21.06 -3.27
C ALA A 20 1.03 20.65 -2.38
N ALA A 21 1.57 21.60 -1.62
CA ALA A 21 2.35 21.30 -0.44
C ALA A 21 1.45 20.43 0.45
N PRO A 22 1.86 19.21 0.82
CA PRO A 22 1.13 18.51 1.87
C PRO A 22 1.31 19.35 3.14
N LYS A 23 0.18 19.91 3.58
CA LYS A 23 0.04 20.66 4.82
C LYS A 23 0.47 19.73 5.95
N ALA A 24 1.64 19.99 6.52
CA ALA A 24 2.02 19.45 7.81
C ALA A 24 1.16 20.15 8.87
N GLU A 25 0.14 19.47 9.39
CA GLU A 25 -0.57 19.93 10.58
C GLU A 25 -1.13 18.72 11.32
N GLY A 26 -0.56 18.43 12.48
CA GLY A 26 -0.92 17.31 13.33
C GLY A 26 0.32 16.66 13.91
N ALA A 27 0.85 17.22 14.99
CA ALA A 27 1.71 16.50 15.91
C ALA A 27 0.88 15.40 16.60
N ALA A 28 0.51 14.37 15.84
CA ALA A 28 0.09 13.10 16.39
C ALA A 28 1.37 12.28 16.52
N LYS A 29 1.62 11.74 17.72
CA LYS A 29 2.57 10.63 17.96
C LYS A 29 2.52 9.70 16.73
N PRO A 30 3.65 9.25 16.16
CA PRO A 30 3.64 8.44 14.94
C PRO A 30 2.60 7.35 15.14
N ASN A 31 1.50 7.45 14.40
CA ASN A 31 0.36 6.56 14.57
C ASN A 31 0.96 5.17 14.41
N ALA A 32 0.82 4.26 15.38
CA ALA A 32 1.58 3.00 15.38
C ALA A 32 1.40 2.20 14.07
N LEU A 33 0.32 2.47 13.35
CA LEU A 33 -0.01 1.92 12.02
C LEU A 33 0.83 2.48 10.86
N GLN A 34 1.43 3.66 11.00
CA GLN A 34 2.29 4.32 10.00
C GLN A 34 3.78 4.13 10.30
N GLN A 35 4.14 3.44 11.38
CA GLN A 35 5.55 3.13 11.64
C GLN A 35 6.10 2.24 10.51
N PRO A 36 7.25 2.60 9.91
CA PRO A 36 7.89 1.76 8.92
C PRO A 36 8.39 0.49 9.62
N LEU A 37 7.84 -0.65 9.23
CA LEU A 37 8.22 -1.95 9.75
C LEU A 37 9.02 -2.69 8.69
N LYS A 38 10.09 -3.35 9.11
CA LYS A 38 10.91 -4.17 8.22
C LYS A 38 10.30 -5.57 8.13
N PRO A 39 9.90 -6.02 6.92
CA PRO A 39 9.51 -7.40 6.70
C PRO A 39 10.69 -8.35 6.89
N SER A 40 10.43 -9.52 7.45
CA SER A 40 11.35 -10.68 7.38
C SER A 40 11.60 -11.09 5.93
N GLU A 41 12.66 -11.85 5.67
CA GLU A 41 13.02 -12.33 4.32
C GLU A 41 11.87 -13.10 3.64
N GLU A 42 11.15 -13.91 4.40
CA GLU A 42 10.01 -14.69 3.92
C GLU A 42 8.86 -13.80 3.47
N LEU A 43 8.52 -12.78 4.27
CA LEU A 43 7.47 -11.82 3.94
C LEU A 43 7.92 -10.88 2.80
N ALA A 44 9.20 -10.52 2.77
CA ALA A 44 9.80 -9.70 1.74
C ALA A 44 9.72 -10.35 0.35
N ALA A 45 9.68 -11.67 0.25
CA ALA A 45 9.46 -12.38 -1.00
C ALA A 45 8.08 -12.12 -1.63
N VAL A 46 7.12 -11.62 -0.83
CA VAL A 46 5.75 -11.30 -1.25
C VAL A 46 5.56 -9.79 -1.37
N VAL A 47 5.99 -9.00 -0.38
CA VAL A 47 5.72 -7.54 -0.31
C VAL A 47 6.91 -6.64 -0.68
N GLY A 48 8.10 -7.24 -0.86
CA GLY A 48 9.38 -6.57 -1.03
C GLY A 48 10.14 -6.37 0.30
N ALA A 49 11.45 -6.15 0.22
CA ALA A 49 12.33 -5.97 1.39
C ALA A 49 12.33 -4.53 1.97
N ALA A 50 11.59 -3.61 1.34
CA ALA A 50 11.47 -2.24 1.81
C ALA A 50 10.73 -2.17 3.15
N ALA A 51 11.12 -1.23 4.00
CA ALA A 51 10.37 -0.94 5.22
C ALA A 51 9.01 -0.33 4.84
N LEU A 52 7.93 -0.95 5.29
CA LEU A 52 6.57 -0.59 4.92
C LEU A 52 5.70 -0.51 6.19
N PRO A 53 4.73 0.41 6.24
CA PRO A 53 3.76 0.42 7.32
C PRO A 53 2.91 -0.86 7.27
N ARG A 54 2.45 -1.32 8.44
CA ARG A 54 1.66 -2.56 8.56
C ARG A 54 0.47 -2.60 7.61
N GLY A 55 -0.21 -1.48 7.41
CA GLY A 55 -1.35 -1.37 6.50
C GLY A 55 -0.98 -1.69 5.04
N GLU A 56 0.15 -1.19 4.56
CA GLU A 56 0.62 -1.48 3.20
C GLU A 56 1.06 -2.93 3.02
N VAL A 57 1.71 -3.50 4.03
CA VAL A 57 2.08 -4.92 4.02
C VAL A 57 0.84 -5.80 3.86
N VAL A 58 -0.21 -5.55 4.66
CA VAL A 58 -1.48 -6.30 4.58
C VAL A 58 -2.11 -6.14 3.20
N SER A 59 -2.16 -4.92 2.65
CA SER A 59 -2.70 -4.67 1.31
C SER A 59 -1.94 -5.43 0.23
N LYS A 60 -0.60 -5.40 0.24
CA LYS A 60 0.23 -6.11 -0.74
C LYS A 60 0.08 -7.63 -0.65
N VAL A 61 -0.03 -8.18 0.56
CA VAL A 61 -0.30 -9.61 0.74
C VAL A 61 -1.67 -9.97 0.16
N TRP A 62 -2.70 -9.13 0.36
CA TRP A 62 -4.01 -9.34 -0.26
C TRP A 62 -3.99 -9.26 -1.78
N GLU A 63 -3.23 -8.31 -2.34
CA GLU A 63 -3.03 -8.23 -3.79
C GLU A 63 -2.37 -9.49 -4.33
N TYR A 64 -1.37 -10.02 -3.62
CA TYR A 64 -0.73 -11.29 -3.97
C TYR A 64 -1.72 -12.46 -3.92
N ILE A 65 -2.49 -12.58 -2.83
CA ILE A 65 -3.51 -13.64 -2.65
C ILE A 65 -4.51 -13.61 -3.81
N LYS A 66 -5.02 -12.42 -4.17
CA LYS A 66 -5.98 -12.27 -5.27
C LYS A 66 -5.36 -12.57 -6.62
N LYS A 67 -4.16 -12.08 -6.88
CA LYS A 67 -3.43 -12.30 -8.14
C LYS A 67 -3.13 -13.77 -8.39
N HIS A 68 -2.87 -14.53 -7.33
CA HIS A 68 -2.57 -15.96 -7.38
C HIS A 68 -3.81 -16.85 -7.14
N ASN A 69 -5.01 -16.25 -7.03
CA ASN A 69 -6.26 -16.94 -6.75
C ASN A 69 -6.19 -17.87 -5.52
N LEU A 70 -5.51 -17.41 -4.48
CA LEU A 70 -5.25 -18.16 -3.24
C LEU A 70 -6.38 -18.03 -2.21
N GLN A 71 -7.46 -17.33 -2.53
CA GLN A 71 -8.65 -17.33 -1.69
C GLN A 71 -9.42 -18.64 -1.89
N ASN A 72 -9.82 -19.29 -0.80
CA ASN A 72 -10.60 -20.52 -0.89
C ASN A 72 -11.96 -20.24 -1.58
N PRO A 73 -12.29 -20.90 -2.70
CA PRO A 73 -13.56 -20.67 -3.42
C PRO A 73 -14.78 -21.13 -2.63
N GLU A 74 -14.64 -22.13 -1.76
CA GLU A 74 -15.71 -22.66 -0.91
C GLU A 74 -15.92 -21.79 0.34
N ASN A 75 -14.84 -21.18 0.84
CA ASN A 75 -14.88 -20.35 2.03
C ASN A 75 -13.95 -19.14 1.88
N LYS A 76 -14.51 -18.01 1.42
CA LYS A 76 -13.75 -16.77 1.17
C LYS A 76 -13.04 -16.16 2.38
N ARG A 77 -13.27 -16.69 3.59
CA ARG A 77 -12.58 -16.30 4.83
C ARG A 77 -11.22 -16.99 4.99
N GLU A 78 -10.99 -18.06 4.24
CA GLU A 78 -9.76 -18.84 4.23
C GLU A 78 -8.87 -18.47 3.05
N ILE A 79 -7.58 -18.46 3.32
CA ILE A 79 -6.51 -18.24 2.36
C ILE A 79 -5.74 -19.57 2.28
N LEU A 80 -5.63 -20.10 1.08
CA LEU A 80 -4.83 -21.27 0.74
C LEU A 80 -3.40 -20.79 0.47
N ALA A 81 -2.49 -21.08 1.39
CA ALA A 81 -1.11 -20.62 1.30
C ALA A 81 -0.37 -21.38 0.19
N ASP A 82 0.27 -20.65 -0.72
CA ASP A 82 1.26 -21.19 -1.64
C ASP A 82 2.61 -21.37 -0.95
N ASP A 83 3.63 -21.90 -1.63
CA ASP A 83 4.95 -22.17 -1.02
C ASP A 83 5.59 -20.93 -0.37
N LYS A 84 5.29 -19.72 -0.86
CA LYS A 84 5.77 -18.47 -0.27
C LYS A 84 4.97 -18.11 0.97
N LEU A 85 3.64 -18.11 0.89
CA LEU A 85 2.80 -17.79 2.04
C LEU A 85 2.89 -18.84 3.14
N LYS A 86 3.15 -20.11 2.81
CA LYS A 86 3.39 -21.18 3.80
C LYS A 86 4.60 -20.87 4.68
N LYS A 87 5.65 -20.26 4.14
CA LYS A 87 6.82 -19.82 4.92
C LYS A 87 6.45 -18.69 5.91
N VAL A 88 5.57 -17.77 5.48
CA VAL A 88 5.09 -16.67 6.33
C VAL A 88 4.06 -17.13 7.38
N PHE A 89 3.17 -18.05 7.02
CA PHE A 89 2.07 -18.47 7.90
C PHE A 89 2.40 -19.73 8.72
N GLY A 90 3.39 -20.51 8.28
CA GLY A 90 3.73 -21.81 8.86
C GLY A 90 2.65 -22.88 8.66
N LYS A 91 1.67 -22.65 7.78
CA LYS A 91 0.50 -23.51 7.56
C LYS A 91 0.04 -23.42 6.10
N ASP A 92 -0.62 -24.49 5.62
CA ASP A 92 -1.22 -24.55 4.29
C ASP A 92 -2.49 -23.70 4.14
N LYS A 93 -3.18 -23.41 5.24
CA LYS A 93 -4.41 -22.62 5.26
C LYS A 93 -4.40 -21.68 6.46
N CYS A 94 -4.87 -20.47 6.25
CA CYS A 94 -5.01 -19.48 7.32
C CYS A 94 -6.23 -18.60 7.07
N THR A 95 -6.85 -18.13 8.14
CA THR A 95 -7.94 -17.15 8.06
C THR A 95 -7.39 -15.72 8.01
N MET A 96 -8.22 -14.74 7.63
CA MET A 96 -7.87 -13.30 7.68
C MET A 96 -7.32 -12.84 9.05
N PHE A 97 -7.87 -13.38 10.15
CA PHE A 97 -7.40 -13.05 11.51
C PHE A 97 -6.02 -13.65 11.79
N GLU A 98 -5.80 -14.91 11.42
CA GLU A 98 -4.50 -15.56 11.54
C GLU A 98 -3.47 -14.88 10.66
N MET A 99 -3.80 -14.52 9.42
CA MET A 99 -2.91 -13.80 8.52
C MET A 99 -2.36 -12.55 9.19
N ASN A 100 -3.21 -11.69 9.75
CA ASN A 100 -2.75 -10.49 10.46
C ASN A 100 -1.83 -10.81 11.65
N LYS A 101 -2.10 -11.91 12.38
CA LYS A 101 -1.23 -12.36 13.47
C LYS A 101 0.14 -12.81 12.95
N HIS A 102 0.19 -13.60 11.88
CA HIS A 102 1.44 -14.04 11.27
C HIS A 102 2.24 -12.86 10.72
N LEU A 103 1.58 -11.95 9.97
CA LEU A 103 2.23 -10.74 9.47
C LEU A 103 2.82 -9.89 10.61
N ALA A 104 2.16 -9.81 11.77
CA ALA A 104 2.71 -9.12 12.94
C ALA A 104 4.04 -9.73 13.42
N ALA A 105 4.15 -11.07 13.42
CA ALA A 105 5.36 -11.77 13.85
C ALA A 105 6.53 -11.59 12.87
N HIS A 106 6.22 -11.41 11.58
CA HIS A 106 7.19 -11.19 10.51
C HIS A 106 7.53 -9.72 10.26
N LEU A 107 6.94 -8.80 11.02
CA LEU A 107 7.22 -7.37 10.98
C LEU A 107 7.95 -6.95 12.24
N LYS A 108 9.18 -6.47 12.08
CA LYS A 108 9.98 -5.91 13.17
C LYS A 108 10.08 -4.40 13.00
N SER A 109 10.11 -3.68 14.12
CA SER A 109 10.51 -2.27 14.11
C SER A 109 11.88 -2.17 13.45
N ALA A 110 11.98 -1.33 12.41
CA ALA A 110 13.21 -1.15 11.65
C ALA A 110 14.30 -0.47 12.48
#